data_AF-A0A842N7Z4-F1
#
_entry.id   AF-A0A842N7Z4-F1
#
_cell.length_a   1.000
_cell.length_b   1.000
_cell.length_c   1.000
_cell.angle_alpha   90.00
_cell.angle_beta   90.00
_cell.angle_gamma   90.00
#
_symmetry.space_group_name_H-M   'P 1'
#
loop_
_entity.id
_entity.type
_entity.pdbx_description
1 polymer ?
#
loop_
_entity_poly.entity_id
_entity_poly.type
_entity_poly.pdbx_seq_one_letter_code
_entity_poly.pdbx_strand_id
1 'polypeptide(L)'
;MRTDAYIRGSEFVVALASTYMAAVTMVQTSLYWRARPYIAVILGPIASSLGGAPTGEGGSALDLIIIGMALALSFTFWRRGDEAGFGRLFSLNMLMFFPSVLDFSTFNWINLILPYESITAVTVQWVFGVGLLLQATYLTLRYTVRFRGMREELEGRGADDDDVDEVSRGQMVYLGQLVVGTLAISGGVYFGVPYVNRFLMGEAIGLPYPHLIIGVVCTLLIAAGTILYLKGGGSQVGAVKVAPETAKSV
;
A
#
# COMPACT_ATOMS: atom_id res chain seq x y z
N MET A 1 -4.25 -18.87 -21.82
CA MET A 1 -4.11 -18.92 -20.35
C MET A 1 -5.29 -18.17 -19.78
N ARG A 2 -6.11 -18.77 -18.91
CA ARG A 2 -7.33 -18.12 -18.39
C ARG A 2 -6.97 -16.84 -17.63
N THR A 3 -7.70 -15.76 -17.89
CA THR A 3 -7.41 -14.43 -17.33
C THR A 3 -7.45 -14.42 -15.79
N ASP A 4 -8.32 -15.24 -15.19
CA ASP A 4 -8.40 -15.44 -13.73
C ASP A 4 -7.09 -15.96 -13.10
N ALA A 5 -6.43 -16.94 -13.72
CA ALA A 5 -5.16 -17.47 -13.22
C ALA A 5 -4.05 -16.39 -13.23
N TYR A 6 -4.08 -15.49 -14.20
CA TYR A 6 -3.17 -14.35 -14.26
C TYR A 6 -3.46 -13.34 -13.15
N ILE A 7 -4.74 -13.03 -12.89
CA ILE A 7 -5.15 -12.14 -11.80
C ILE A 7 -4.67 -12.72 -10.46
N ARG A 8 -5.01 -13.97 -10.14
CA ARG A 8 -4.61 -14.64 -8.89
C ARG A 8 -3.09 -14.75 -8.73
N GLY A 9 -2.37 -15.01 -9.82
CA GLY A 9 -0.91 -15.03 -9.85
C GLY A 9 -0.31 -13.64 -9.55
N SER A 10 -0.87 -12.58 -10.14
CA SER A 10 -0.42 -11.22 -9.87
C SER A 10 -0.65 -10.82 -8.41
N GLU A 11 -1.83 -11.13 -7.85
CA GLU A 11 -2.17 -10.92 -6.44
C GLU A 11 -1.17 -11.61 -5.52
N PHE A 12 -0.80 -12.85 -5.83
CA PHE A 12 0.14 -13.64 -5.05
C PHE A 12 1.52 -13.01 -5.01
N VAL A 13 2.03 -12.60 -6.17
CA VAL A 13 3.35 -11.99 -6.30
C VAL A 13 3.41 -10.68 -5.51
N VAL A 14 2.42 -9.80 -5.67
CA VAL A 14 2.42 -8.51 -4.95
C VAL A 14 2.20 -8.69 -3.45
N ALA A 15 1.40 -9.67 -3.03
CA ALA A 15 1.19 -10.04 -1.63
C ALA A 15 2.50 -10.51 -0.97
N LEU A 16 3.17 -11.49 -1.56
CA LEU A 16 4.42 -12.01 -1.01
C LEU A 16 5.54 -10.98 -1.05
N ALA A 17 5.73 -10.28 -2.16
CA ALA A 17 6.80 -9.30 -2.30
C ALA A 17 6.64 -8.17 -1.27
N SER A 18 5.43 -7.64 -1.12
CA SER A 18 5.16 -6.58 -0.14
C SER A 18 5.32 -7.04 1.31
N THR A 19 4.81 -8.22 1.65
CA THR A 19 4.96 -8.78 3.01
C THR A 19 6.42 -9.07 3.32
N TYR A 20 7.17 -9.66 2.39
CA TYR A 20 8.61 -9.88 2.54
C TYR A 20 9.33 -8.56 2.84
N MET A 21 9.11 -7.55 2.00
CA MET A 21 9.78 -6.26 2.13
C MET A 21 9.39 -5.53 3.42
N ALA A 22 8.12 -5.59 3.82
CA ALA A 22 7.67 -5.02 5.10
C ALA A 22 8.28 -5.76 6.30
N ALA A 23 8.35 -7.08 6.27
CA ALA A 23 8.93 -7.88 7.35
C ALA A 23 10.45 -7.68 7.48
N VAL A 24 11.17 -7.65 6.35
CA VAL A 24 12.61 -7.33 6.32
C VAL A 24 12.86 -5.93 6.88
N THR A 25 12.02 -4.96 6.50
CA THR A 25 12.13 -3.59 7.02
C THR A 25 11.90 -3.57 8.53
N MET A 26 10.88 -4.27 9.02
CA MET A 26 10.56 -4.35 10.45
C MET A 26 11.75 -4.84 11.29
N VAL A 27 12.38 -5.95 10.90
CA VAL A 27 13.49 -6.54 11.67
C VAL A 27 14.75 -5.66 11.70
N GLN A 28 14.82 -4.66 10.80
CA GLN A 28 15.92 -3.70 10.73
C GLN A 28 15.63 -2.38 11.49
N THR A 29 14.46 -2.27 12.13
CA THR A 29 14.09 -1.07 12.90
C THR A 29 14.54 -1.15 14.36
N SER A 30 15.09 -0.05 14.85
CA SER A 30 14.46 0.63 15.99
C SER A 30 13.79 -0.22 17.07
N LEU A 31 12.47 -0.15 16.99
CA LEU A 31 11.51 -0.76 17.88
C LEU A 31 11.64 -2.28 17.93
N TYR A 32 11.97 -2.93 16.81
CA TYR A 32 12.18 -4.37 16.78
C TYR A 32 13.36 -4.79 17.65
N TRP A 33 14.50 -4.11 17.54
CA TRP A 33 15.67 -4.37 18.38
C TRP A 33 15.34 -4.27 19.87
N ARG A 34 14.49 -3.30 20.24
CA ARG A 34 14.03 -3.13 21.61
C ARG A 34 13.02 -4.20 22.05
N ALA A 35 12.18 -4.70 21.14
CA ALA A 35 11.23 -5.77 21.40
C ALA A 35 11.89 -7.17 21.40
N ARG A 36 13.04 -7.32 20.74
CA ARG A 36 13.70 -8.61 20.48
C ARG A 36 13.96 -9.45 21.75
N PRO A 37 14.42 -8.90 22.90
CA PRO A 37 14.59 -9.69 24.12
C PRO A 37 13.29 -10.35 24.60
N TYR A 38 12.15 -9.66 24.47
CA TYR A 38 10.84 -10.20 24.84
C TYR A 38 10.37 -11.28 23.86
N ILE A 39 10.62 -11.08 22.56
CA ILE A 39 10.33 -12.07 21.52
C ILE A 39 11.17 -13.34 21.74
N ALA A 40 12.43 -13.19 22.14
CA ALA A 40 13.33 -14.30 22.44
C ALA A 40 12.85 -15.17 23.62
N VAL A 41 12.10 -14.61 24.58
CA VAL A 41 11.48 -15.42 25.65
C VAL A 41 10.45 -16.40 25.09
N ILE A 42 9.68 -15.96 24.09
CA ILE A 42 8.58 -16.75 23.50
C ILE A 42 9.10 -17.70 22.42
N LEU A 43 9.91 -17.19 21.49
CA LEU A 43 10.38 -17.92 20.32
C LEU A 43 11.78 -18.54 20.49
N GLY A 44 12.49 -18.24 21.59
CA GLY A 44 13.82 -18.74 21.87
C GLY A 44 13.94 -20.27 21.87
N PRO A 45 13.00 -21.04 22.45
CA PRO A 45 13.04 -22.51 22.38
C PRO A 45 13.01 -23.02 20.93
N ILE A 46 12.19 -22.40 20.08
CA ILE A 46 12.08 -22.74 18.64
C ILE A 46 13.35 -22.33 17.89
N ALA A 47 13.90 -21.15 18.18
CA ALA A 47 15.16 -20.71 17.57
C ALA A 47 16.34 -21.64 17.93
N SER A 48 16.40 -22.09 19.20
CA SER A 48 17.45 -22.99 19.67
C SER A 48 17.37 -24.39 19.07
N SER A 49 16.16 -24.92 18.81
CA SER A 49 15.99 -26.22 18.17
C SER A 49 16.37 -26.21 16.69
N LEU A 50 16.34 -25.04 16.04
CA LEU A 50 16.83 -24.81 14.69
C LEU A 50 18.34 -24.52 14.63
N GLY A 51 19.05 -24.67 15.75
CA GLY A 51 20.51 -24.45 15.83
C GLY A 51 20.92 -22.98 15.93
N GLY A 52 19.97 -22.06 16.13
CA GLY A 52 20.23 -20.63 16.27
C GLY A 52 20.46 -20.21 17.72
N ALA A 53 21.41 -19.31 17.96
CA ALA A 53 21.55 -18.68 19.27
C ALA A 53 20.40 -17.69 19.51
N PRO A 54 19.56 -17.85 20.55
CA PRO A 54 18.38 -17.00 20.77
C PRO A 54 18.73 -15.54 21.11
N THR A 55 19.95 -15.28 21.59
CA THR A 55 20.36 -13.96 22.12
C THR A 55 21.74 -13.48 21.63
N GLY A 56 22.37 -14.18 20.67
CA GLY A 56 23.67 -13.79 20.13
C GLY A 56 23.58 -12.63 19.12
N GLU A 57 24.72 -11.99 18.86
CA GLU A 57 24.93 -11.00 17.79
C GLU A 57 24.52 -11.55 16.40
N GLY A 58 24.56 -12.88 16.23
CA GLY A 58 24.00 -13.62 15.09
C GLY A 58 22.49 -13.89 15.18
N GLY A 59 21.68 -12.88 15.49
CA GLY A 59 20.22 -12.96 15.67
C GLY A 59 19.36 -13.42 14.50
N SER A 60 19.99 -13.87 13.42
CA SER A 60 19.37 -14.18 12.14
C SER A 60 18.26 -15.22 12.23
N ALA A 61 18.34 -16.18 13.16
CA ALA A 61 17.32 -17.22 13.29
C ALA A 61 15.95 -16.66 13.74
N LEU A 62 15.92 -15.74 14.70
CA LEU A 62 14.67 -15.12 15.16
C LEU A 62 14.07 -14.24 14.06
N ASP A 63 14.91 -13.46 13.38
CA ASP A 63 14.48 -12.59 12.28
C ASP A 63 13.87 -13.44 11.13
N LEU A 64 14.51 -14.55 10.77
CA LEU A 64 14.02 -15.49 9.76
C LEU A 64 12.71 -16.17 10.17
N ILE A 65 12.56 -16.56 11.45
CA ILE A 65 11.31 -17.13 11.96
C ILE A 65 10.17 -16.11 11.79
N ILE A 66 10.41 -14.84 12.16
CA ILE A 66 9.39 -13.79 12.07
C ILE A 66 9.04 -13.47 10.62
N ILE A 67 10.03 -13.35 9.74
CA ILE A 67 9.80 -13.18 8.30
C ILE A 67 9.02 -14.38 7.75
N GLY A 68 9.43 -15.60 8.09
CA GLY A 68 8.75 -16.83 7.69
C GLY A 68 7.30 -16.89 8.16
N MET A 69 7.03 -16.52 9.42
CA MET A 69 5.68 -16.43 9.96
C MET A 69 4.84 -15.37 9.24
N ALA A 70 5.40 -14.19 8.96
CA ALA A 70 4.72 -13.14 8.22
C ALA A 70 4.35 -13.61 6.79
N LEU A 71 5.28 -14.27 6.09
CA LEU A 71 5.03 -14.85 4.78
C LEU A 71 3.98 -15.96 4.81
N ALA A 72 4.02 -16.84 5.81
CA ALA A 72 3.00 -17.88 6.01
C ALA A 72 1.61 -17.26 6.23
N LEU A 73 1.51 -16.22 7.07
CA LEU A 73 0.26 -15.48 7.27
C LEU A 73 -0.23 -14.81 5.98
N SER A 74 0.66 -14.15 5.24
CA SER A 74 0.35 -13.54 3.94
C SER A 74 -0.18 -14.57 2.94
N PHE A 75 0.44 -15.76 2.88
CA PHE A 75 -0.05 -16.88 2.08
C PHE A 75 -1.47 -17.30 2.48
N THR A 76 -1.76 -17.41 3.78
CA THR A 76 -3.11 -17.77 4.25
C THR A 76 -4.16 -16.72 3.89
N PHE A 77 -3.82 -15.43 3.95
CA PHE A 77 -4.73 -14.34 3.58
C PHE A 77 -4.96 -14.27 2.07
N TRP A 78 -3.91 -14.40 1.26
CA TRP A 78 -4.03 -14.48 -0.19
C TRP A 78 -4.85 -15.70 -0.63
N ARG A 79 -4.65 -16.86 0.00
CA ARG A 79 -5.37 -18.09 -0.32
C ARG A 79 -6.88 -17.94 -0.13
N ARG A 80 -7.33 -17.19 0.89
CA ARG A 80 -8.76 -16.88 1.07
C ARG A 80 -9.30 -16.02 -0.06
N GLY A 81 -8.51 -15.03 -0.50
CA GLY A 81 -8.81 -14.23 -1.69
C GLY A 81 -10.09 -13.40 -1.61
N ASP A 82 -10.62 -13.18 -0.40
CA ASP A 82 -11.76 -12.34 -0.09
C ASP A 82 -11.30 -10.93 0.31
N GLU A 83 -12.22 -9.96 0.26
CA GLU A 83 -11.93 -8.57 0.63
C GLU A 83 -11.41 -8.46 2.08
N ALA A 84 -11.95 -9.28 2.99
CA ALA A 84 -11.51 -9.34 4.37
C ALA A 84 -10.07 -9.88 4.50
N GLY A 85 -9.70 -10.90 3.74
CA GLY A 85 -8.34 -11.44 3.69
C GLY A 85 -7.33 -10.39 3.22
N PHE A 86 -7.65 -9.67 2.14
CA PHE A 86 -6.78 -8.59 1.66
C PHE A 86 -6.71 -7.39 2.61
N GLY A 87 -7.80 -7.05 3.29
CA GLY A 87 -7.80 -6.07 4.38
C GLY A 87 -6.84 -6.47 5.50
N ARG A 88 -6.82 -7.76 5.89
CA ARG A 88 -5.87 -8.27 6.90
C ARG A 88 -4.43 -8.26 6.40
N LEU A 89 -4.19 -8.58 5.14
CA LEU A 89 -2.86 -8.53 4.52
C LEU A 89 -2.31 -7.10 4.54
N PHE A 90 -3.13 -6.11 4.16
CA PHE A 90 -2.75 -4.71 4.23
C PHE A 90 -2.45 -4.28 5.66
N SER A 91 -3.32 -4.61 6.63
CA SER A 91 -3.10 -4.30 8.04
C SER A 91 -1.82 -4.95 8.59
N LEU A 92 -1.54 -6.20 8.23
CA LEU A 92 -0.31 -6.89 8.60
C LEU A 92 0.93 -6.15 8.05
N ASN A 93 0.94 -5.83 6.76
CA ASN A 93 2.04 -5.12 6.12
C ASN A 93 2.24 -3.72 6.72
N MET A 94 1.17 -2.97 6.94
CA MET A 94 1.24 -1.65 7.57
C MET A 94 1.74 -1.73 9.00
N LEU A 95 1.30 -2.71 9.80
CA LEU A 95 1.76 -2.89 11.17
C LEU A 95 3.26 -3.19 11.23
N MET A 96 3.76 -4.04 10.32
CA MET A 96 5.20 -4.36 10.24
C MET A 96 6.02 -3.19 9.71
N PHE A 97 5.47 -2.39 8.81
CA PHE A 97 6.15 -1.24 8.23
C PHE A 97 6.14 0.00 9.15
N PHE A 98 5.14 0.11 10.02
CA PHE A 98 4.92 1.26 10.91
C PHE A 98 6.14 1.67 11.75
N PRO A 99 6.92 0.75 12.36
CA PRO A 99 8.15 1.12 13.08
C PRO A 99 9.13 1.94 12.23
N SER A 100 9.24 1.64 10.93
CA SER A 100 10.15 2.38 10.05
C SER A 100 9.64 3.78 9.74
N VAL A 101 8.32 3.95 9.65
CA VAL A 101 7.70 5.27 9.51
C VAL A 101 7.99 6.13 10.74
N LEU A 102 7.98 5.52 11.93
CA LEU A 102 8.31 6.20 13.18
C LEU A 102 9.79 6.60 13.25
N ASP A 103 10.70 5.71 12.84
CA ASP A 103 12.15 5.98 12.82
C ASP A 103 12.51 7.17 11.92
N PHE A 104 11.80 7.35 10.80
CA PHE A 104 12.05 8.44 9.85
C PHE A 104 11.05 9.60 9.95
N SER A 105 10.10 9.53 10.88
CA SER A 105 9.19 10.63 11.14
C SER A 105 9.94 11.77 11.81
N THR A 106 9.91 12.96 11.21
CA THR A 106 10.42 14.19 11.84
C THR A 106 9.65 14.55 13.12
N PHE A 107 8.46 13.97 13.32
CA PHE A 107 7.68 14.08 14.53
C PHE A 107 7.98 12.90 15.47
N ASN A 108 8.79 13.16 16.48
CA ASN A 108 9.24 12.15 17.44
C ASN A 108 8.25 11.99 18.61
N TRP A 109 7.01 11.61 18.31
CA TRP A 109 5.96 11.43 19.32
C TRP A 109 6.33 10.37 20.36
N ILE A 110 7.11 9.34 19.98
CA ILE A 110 7.48 8.32 20.96
C ILE A 110 8.50 8.85 21.94
N ASN A 111 9.37 9.81 21.59
CA ASN A 111 10.29 10.43 22.56
C ASN A 111 9.55 11.19 23.68
N LEU A 112 8.30 11.59 23.45
CA LEU A 112 7.45 12.19 24.49
C LEU A 112 7.01 11.16 25.55
N ILE A 113 7.02 9.87 25.22
CA ILE A 113 6.51 8.76 26.06
C ILE A 113 7.66 7.82 26.49
N LEU A 114 8.66 7.64 25.64
CA LEU A 114 9.75 6.70 25.79
C LEU A 114 11.02 7.31 25.15
N PRO A 115 12.07 7.62 25.92
CA PRO A 115 13.32 8.09 25.35
C PRO A 115 13.87 7.03 24.38
N TYR A 116 13.94 7.42 23.11
CA TYR A 116 14.19 6.53 21.99
C TYR A 116 15.19 7.18 21.04
N GLU A 117 16.36 6.57 20.92
CA GLU A 117 17.32 6.87 19.88
C GLU A 117 17.08 5.91 18.71
N SER A 118 16.81 6.47 17.53
CA SER A 118 16.57 5.69 16.32
C SER A 118 17.89 5.07 15.85
N ILE A 119 18.14 3.81 16.20
CA ILE A 119 19.22 3.00 15.64
C ILE A 119 18.61 2.13 14.55
N THR A 120 18.52 2.67 13.34
CA THR A 120 17.91 1.99 12.19
C THR A 120 18.98 1.60 11.18
N ALA A 121 18.90 0.37 10.67
CA ALA A 121 19.85 -0.15 9.68
C ALA A 121 19.41 0.13 8.22
N VAL A 122 18.18 0.62 8.02
CA VAL A 122 17.64 0.97 6.71
C VAL A 122 17.90 2.43 6.36
N THR A 123 17.87 2.75 5.06
CA THR A 123 17.96 4.14 4.57
C THR A 123 16.57 4.72 4.33
N VAL A 124 16.48 6.06 4.28
CA VAL A 124 15.21 6.76 3.95
C VAL A 124 14.67 6.30 2.60
N GLN A 125 15.55 6.11 1.61
CA GLN A 125 15.18 5.69 0.26
C GLN A 125 14.61 4.27 0.24
N TRP A 126 15.15 3.38 1.08
CA TRP A 126 14.60 2.03 1.25
C TRP A 126 13.17 2.10 1.79
N VAL A 127 12.96 2.83 2.90
CA VAL A 127 11.64 2.97 3.52
C VAL A 127 10.64 3.60 2.56
N PHE A 128 11.05 4.63 1.80
CA PHE A 128 10.22 5.21 0.75
C PHE A 128 9.84 4.18 -0.33
N GLY A 129 10.81 3.42 -0.84
CA GLY A 129 10.57 2.37 -1.85
C GLY A 129 9.63 1.27 -1.36
N VAL A 130 9.77 0.84 -0.11
CA VAL A 130 8.85 -0.12 0.52
C VAL A 130 7.46 0.48 0.66
N GLY A 131 7.34 1.74 1.08
CA GLY A 131 6.05 2.45 1.14
C GLY A 131 5.34 2.51 -0.21
N LEU A 132 6.09 2.81 -1.29
CA LEU A 132 5.58 2.78 -2.67
C LEU A 132 5.09 1.38 -3.06
N LEU A 133 5.86 0.34 -2.74
CA LEU A 133 5.47 -1.04 -2.99
C LEU A 133 4.17 -1.41 -2.24
N LEU A 134 4.04 -1.02 -0.97
CA LEU A 134 2.82 -1.26 -0.19
C LEU A 134 1.61 -0.57 -0.80
N GLN A 135 1.77 0.66 -1.29
CA GLN A 135 0.70 1.40 -1.98
C GLN A 135 0.31 0.72 -3.30
N ALA A 136 1.28 0.28 -4.09
CA ALA A 136 1.04 -0.48 -5.32
C ALA A 136 0.32 -1.80 -5.05
N THR A 137 0.74 -2.54 -4.01
CA THR A 137 0.07 -3.77 -3.60
C THR A 137 -1.36 -3.50 -3.17
N TYR A 138 -1.61 -2.47 -2.35
CA TYR A 138 -2.95 -2.13 -1.90
C TYR A 138 -3.88 -1.83 -3.07
N LEU A 139 -3.44 -0.98 -4.01
CA LEU A 139 -4.22 -0.67 -5.21
C LEU A 139 -4.49 -1.93 -6.04
N THR A 140 -3.45 -2.73 -6.28
CA THR A 140 -3.55 -3.96 -7.06
C THR A 140 -4.59 -4.89 -6.46
N LEU A 141 -4.44 -5.27 -5.19
CA LEU A 141 -5.34 -6.21 -4.51
C LEU A 141 -6.77 -5.68 -4.42
N ARG A 142 -6.95 -4.39 -4.14
CA ARG A 142 -8.29 -3.79 -4.03
C ARG A 142 -9.04 -3.83 -5.35
N TYR A 143 -8.39 -3.50 -6.46
CA TYR A 143 -9.04 -3.48 -7.75
C TYR A 143 -9.23 -4.89 -8.32
N THR A 144 -8.29 -5.82 -8.13
CA THR A 144 -8.46 -7.19 -8.63
C THR A 144 -9.60 -7.94 -7.96
N VAL A 145 -9.85 -7.72 -6.66
CA VAL A 145 -11.05 -8.23 -5.97
C VAL A 145 -12.33 -7.74 -6.64
N ARG A 146 -12.37 -6.44 -6.93
CA ARG A 146 -13.54 -5.83 -7.56
C ARG A 146 -13.76 -6.36 -8.98
N PHE A 147 -12.67 -6.57 -9.73
CA PHE A 147 -12.74 -7.16 -11.07
C PHE A 147 -13.27 -8.60 -11.02
N ARG A 148 -12.83 -9.40 -10.05
CA ARG A 148 -13.36 -10.75 -9.83
C ARG A 148 -14.85 -10.74 -9.50
N GLY A 149 -15.30 -9.87 -8.59
CA GLY A 149 -16.73 -9.74 -8.29
C GLY A 149 -17.56 -9.32 -9.52
N MET A 150 -17.05 -8.40 -10.33
CA MET A 150 -17.72 -7.99 -11.58
C MET A 150 -17.74 -9.12 -12.61
N ARG A 151 -16.65 -9.88 -12.71
CA ARG A 151 -16.57 -11.06 -13.58
C ARG A 151 -17.63 -12.11 -13.20
N GLU A 152 -17.68 -12.48 -11.92
CA GLU A 152 -18.67 -13.43 -11.38
C GLU A 152 -20.11 -12.94 -11.64
N GLU A 153 -20.34 -11.62 -11.56
CA GLU A 153 -21.63 -11.01 -11.89
C GLU A 153 -21.98 -11.10 -13.39
N LEU A 154 -21.02 -10.87 -14.29
CA LEU A 154 -21.22 -10.96 -15.73
C LEU A 154 -21.46 -12.41 -16.18
N GLU A 155 -20.67 -13.35 -15.69
CA GLU A 155 -20.85 -14.79 -15.91
C GLU A 155 -22.22 -15.24 -15.39
N GLY A 156 -22.63 -14.77 -14.20
CA GLY A 156 -23.94 -15.05 -13.62
C GLY A 156 -25.13 -14.48 -14.42
N ARG A 157 -24.90 -13.48 -15.27
CA ARG A 157 -25.89 -12.91 -16.19
C ARG A 157 -25.92 -13.61 -17.57
N GLY A 158 -25.06 -14.60 -17.78
CA GLY A 158 -24.95 -15.35 -19.04
C GLY A 158 -24.18 -14.61 -20.13
N ALA A 159 -23.24 -13.73 -19.75
CA ALA A 159 -22.29 -13.17 -20.71
C ALA A 159 -21.37 -14.27 -21.28
N ASP A 160 -20.90 -14.07 -22.51
CA ASP A 160 -19.98 -15.02 -23.16
C ASP A 160 -18.59 -15.00 -22.48
N ASP A 161 -17.99 -16.17 -22.33
CA ASP A 161 -16.71 -16.34 -21.62
C ASP A 161 -15.59 -15.51 -22.28
N ASP A 162 -15.61 -15.42 -23.61
CA ASP A 162 -14.62 -14.67 -24.39
C ASP A 162 -14.75 -13.14 -24.18
N ASP A 163 -15.98 -12.62 -24.16
CA ASP A 163 -16.26 -11.21 -23.88
C ASP A 163 -15.83 -10.82 -22.45
N VAL A 164 -16.12 -11.70 -21.47
CA VAL A 164 -15.75 -11.49 -20.07
C VAL A 164 -14.22 -11.50 -19.90
N ASP A 165 -13.51 -12.37 -20.61
CA ASP A 165 -12.05 -12.40 -20.63
C ASP A 165 -11.44 -11.15 -21.26
N GLU A 166 -12.03 -10.63 -22.34
CA GLU A 166 -11.58 -9.38 -22.98
C GLU A 166 -11.73 -8.18 -22.03
N VAL A 167 -12.90 -8.03 -21.40
CA VAL A 167 -13.17 -6.97 -20.42
C VAL A 167 -12.20 -7.07 -19.25
N SER A 168 -11.99 -8.28 -18.70
CA SER A 168 -11.07 -8.52 -17.59
C SER A 168 -9.63 -8.12 -17.95
N ARG A 169 -9.19 -8.42 -19.18
CA ARG A 169 -7.86 -8.02 -19.66
C ARG A 169 -7.75 -6.50 -19.78
N GLY A 170 -8.76 -5.82 -20.31
CA GLY A 170 -8.81 -4.36 -20.37
C GLY A 170 -8.71 -3.70 -19.00
N GLN A 171 -9.42 -4.25 -18.01
CA GLN A 171 -9.36 -3.80 -16.61
C GLN A 171 -7.97 -3.97 -15.99
N MET A 172 -7.29 -5.09 -16.26
CA MET A 172 -5.92 -5.32 -15.78
C MET A 172 -4.91 -4.35 -16.40
N VAL A 173 -5.05 -4.02 -17.69
CA VAL A 173 -4.21 -3.00 -18.35
C VAL A 173 -4.43 -1.63 -17.71
N TYR A 174 -5.70 -1.24 -17.50
CA TYR A 174 -6.03 0.02 -16.84
C TYR A 174 -5.49 0.09 -15.40
N LEU A 175 -5.60 -1.00 -14.64
CA LEU A 175 -5.01 -1.10 -13.31
C LEU A 175 -3.48 -0.92 -13.35
N GLY A 176 -2.81 -1.56 -14.31
CA GLY A 176 -1.37 -1.38 -14.51
C GLY A 176 -1.00 0.08 -14.74
N GLN A 177 -1.74 0.79 -15.61
CA GLN A 177 -1.54 2.22 -15.85
C GLN A 177 -1.78 3.05 -14.58
N LEU A 178 -2.82 2.75 -13.81
CA LEU A 178 -3.14 3.45 -12.58
C LEU A 178 -2.04 3.27 -11.53
N VAL A 179 -1.56 2.04 -11.34
CA VAL A 179 -0.46 1.74 -10.41
C VAL A 179 0.82 2.44 -10.85
N VAL A 180 1.22 2.30 -12.11
CA VAL A 180 2.44 2.94 -12.64
C VAL A 180 2.35 4.47 -12.55
N GLY A 181 1.21 5.05 -12.92
CA GLY A 181 0.97 6.49 -12.82
C GLY A 181 1.06 6.99 -11.38
N THR A 182 0.46 6.25 -10.44
CA THR A 182 0.54 6.57 -9.00
C THR A 182 1.98 6.52 -8.50
N LEU A 183 2.72 5.45 -8.85
CA LEU A 183 4.12 5.30 -8.47
C LEU A 183 5.00 6.41 -9.07
N ALA A 184 4.78 6.76 -10.33
CA ALA A 184 5.52 7.82 -11.00
C ALA A 184 5.25 9.19 -10.37
N ILE A 185 4.00 9.51 -10.06
CA ILE A 185 3.63 10.75 -9.38
C ILE A 185 4.21 10.80 -7.97
N SER A 186 4.03 9.75 -7.16
CA SER A 186 4.56 9.70 -5.80
C SER A 186 6.10 9.77 -5.77
N GLY A 187 6.77 9.05 -6.68
CA GLY A 187 8.21 9.13 -6.88
C GLY A 187 8.65 10.53 -7.30
N GLY A 188 7.97 11.12 -8.29
CA GLY A 188 8.25 12.48 -8.77
C GLY A 188 8.08 13.54 -7.68
N VAL A 189 7.04 13.43 -6.85
CA VAL A 189 6.85 14.32 -5.68
C VAL A 189 8.01 14.15 -4.71
N TYR A 190 8.33 12.92 -4.30
CA TYR A 190 9.39 12.67 -3.33
C TYR A 190 10.76 13.21 -3.77
N PHE A 191 11.18 12.93 -5.00
CA PHE A 191 12.44 13.44 -5.54
C PHE A 191 12.37 14.92 -5.91
N GLY A 192 11.18 15.46 -6.18
CA GLY A 192 10.96 16.88 -6.48
C GLY A 192 11.00 17.78 -5.24
N VAL A 193 10.54 17.29 -4.07
CA VAL A 193 10.47 18.04 -2.81
C VAL A 193 11.77 18.81 -2.49
N PRO A 194 12.99 18.23 -2.51
CA PRO A 194 14.18 18.98 -2.17
C PRO A 194 14.45 20.16 -3.12
N TYR A 195 14.13 20.04 -4.39
CA TYR A 195 14.29 21.13 -5.37
C TYR A 195 13.26 22.23 -5.14
N VAL A 196 12.01 21.86 -4.93
CA VAL A 196 10.93 22.80 -4.61
C VAL A 196 11.21 23.50 -3.29
N ASN A 197 11.69 22.79 -2.27
CA ASN A 197 12.02 23.38 -0.97
C ASN A 197 13.18 24.38 -1.09
N ARG A 198 14.22 24.09 -1.89
CA ARG A 198 15.30 25.07 -2.14
C ARG A 198 14.79 26.34 -2.81
N PHE A 199 13.91 26.20 -3.81
CA PHE A 199 13.32 27.34 -4.49
C PHE A 199 12.42 28.15 -3.56
N LEU A 200 11.53 27.46 -2.82
CA LEU A 200 10.62 28.09 -1.86
C LEU A 200 11.37 28.76 -0.71
N MET A 201 12.45 28.18 -0.19
CA MET A 201 13.24 28.81 0.87
C MET A 201 13.93 30.08 0.38
N GLY A 202 14.34 30.15 -0.89
CA GLY A 202 14.90 31.38 -1.48
C GLY A 202 13.91 32.54 -1.46
N GLU A 203 12.65 32.27 -1.82
CA GLU A 203 11.58 33.29 -1.87
C GLU A 203 10.92 33.55 -0.50
N ALA A 204 10.83 32.52 0.35
CA ALA A 204 10.15 32.59 1.64
C ALA A 204 10.85 33.46 2.68
N ILE A 205 12.16 33.74 2.52
CA ILE A 205 12.91 34.64 3.41
C ILE A 205 12.33 36.06 3.39
N GLY A 206 11.69 36.48 2.29
CA GLY A 206 11.07 37.80 2.16
C GLY A 206 9.63 37.89 2.68
N LEU A 207 9.00 36.78 3.05
CA LEU A 207 7.58 36.74 3.42
C LEU A 207 7.38 36.74 4.93
N PRO A 208 6.49 37.59 5.48
CA PRO A 208 6.06 37.46 6.87
C PRO A 208 5.18 36.21 7.01
N TYR A 209 5.55 35.32 7.94
CA TYR A 209 4.83 34.07 8.25
C TYR A 209 4.63 33.12 7.04
N PRO A 210 5.73 32.63 6.41
CA PRO A 210 5.66 31.84 5.18
C PRO A 210 4.87 30.52 5.32
N HIS A 211 4.86 29.93 6.52
CA HIS A 211 4.08 28.73 6.82
C HIS A 211 2.56 28.93 6.70
N LEU A 212 2.04 30.11 7.07
CA LEU A 212 0.60 30.42 6.94
C LEU A 212 0.21 30.59 5.48
N ILE A 213 1.03 31.32 4.70
CA ILE A 213 0.76 31.58 3.28
C ILE A 213 0.77 30.26 2.50
N ILE A 214 1.80 29.43 2.69
CA ILE A 214 1.89 28.11 2.05
C ILE A 214 0.70 27.23 2.49
N GLY A 215 0.37 27.21 3.79
CA GLY A 215 -0.76 26.44 4.31
C GLY A 215 -2.10 26.81 3.67
N VAL A 216 -2.39 28.11 3.55
CA VAL A 216 -3.62 28.61 2.90
C VAL A 216 -3.65 28.23 1.42
N VAL A 217 -2.55 28.43 0.69
CA VAL A 217 -2.46 28.06 -0.74
C VAL A 217 -2.68 26.56 -0.92
N CYS A 218 -2.02 25.72 -0.13
CA CYS A 218 -2.20 24.27 -0.17
C CYS A 218 -3.66 23.87 0.10
N THR A 219 -4.31 24.51 1.08
CA THR A 219 -5.72 24.21 1.41
C THR A 219 -6.66 24.62 0.28
N LEU A 220 -6.42 25.77 -0.36
CA LEU A 220 -7.19 26.20 -1.54
C LEU A 220 -6.99 25.26 -2.72
N LEU A 221 -5.76 24.79 -2.97
CA LEU A 221 -5.47 23.84 -4.03
C LEU A 221 -6.13 22.48 -3.79
N ILE A 222 -6.10 21.99 -2.54
CA ILE A 222 -6.80 20.74 -2.14
C ILE A 222 -8.30 20.91 -2.34
N ALA A 223 -8.88 22.03 -1.90
CA ALA A 223 -10.30 22.30 -2.08
C ALA A 223 -10.69 22.37 -3.56
N ALA A 224 -9.91 23.10 -4.39
CA ALA A 224 -10.13 23.19 -5.83
C ALA A 224 -10.01 21.83 -6.52
N GLY A 225 -8.98 21.04 -6.18
CA GLY A 225 -8.81 19.68 -6.68
C GLY A 225 -9.98 18.77 -6.30
N THR A 226 -10.47 18.87 -5.07
CA THR A 226 -11.64 18.13 -4.58
C THR A 226 -12.91 18.51 -5.35
N ILE A 227 -13.13 19.81 -5.58
CA ILE A 227 -14.27 20.29 -6.37
C ILE A 227 -14.18 19.76 -7.81
N LEU A 228 -13.01 19.81 -8.44
CA LEU A 228 -12.82 19.28 -9.80
C LEU A 228 -13.06 17.77 -9.86
N TYR A 229 -12.57 17.02 -8.87
CA TYR A 229 -12.80 15.58 -8.75
C TYR A 229 -14.30 15.26 -8.61
N LEU A 230 -15.00 15.95 -7.71
CA LEU A 230 -16.44 15.75 -7.49
C LEU A 230 -17.27 16.17 -8.72
N LYS A 231 -16.88 17.25 -9.40
CA LYS A 231 -17.55 17.71 -10.63
C LYS A 231 -17.33 16.75 -11.79
N GLY A 232 -16.14 16.15 -11.91
CA GLY A 232 -15.83 15.11 -12.89
C GLY A 232 -16.62 13.81 -12.67
N GLY A 233 -16.90 13.44 -11.41
CA GLY A 233 -17.71 12.27 -11.05
C GLY A 233 -19.22 12.45 -11.28
N GLY A 234 -19.73 13.67 -11.28
CA GLY A 234 -21.16 13.97 -11.40
C GLY A 234 -21.75 13.87 -12.82
N SER A 235 -20.93 13.86 -13.86
CA SER A 235 -21.41 13.87 -15.26
C SER A 235 -21.85 12.51 -15.81
N GLN A 236 -21.74 11.42 -15.06
CA GLN A 236 -22.11 10.06 -15.52
C GLN A 236 -23.50 9.58 -15.06
N VAL A 237 -24.22 10.32 -14.21
CA VAL A 237 -25.52 9.88 -13.66
C VAL A 237 -26.74 10.34 -14.48
N GLY A 238 -26.52 11.08 -15.59
CA GLY A 238 -27.60 11.75 -16.33
C GLY A 238 -27.91 11.25 -17.74
N ALA A 239 -27.29 10.16 -18.22
CA ALA A 239 -27.44 9.72 -19.61
C ALA A 239 -28.12 8.35 -19.75
N VAL A 240 -29.20 8.10 -19.00
CA VAL A 240 -30.23 7.16 -19.45
C VAL A 240 -31.41 8.00 -19.93
N LYS A 241 -31.36 8.41 -21.20
CA LYS A 241 -32.56 8.81 -21.94
C LYS A 241 -33.41 7.55 -22.07
N VAL A 242 -34.38 7.38 -21.17
CA VAL A 242 -35.49 6.45 -21.37
C VAL A 242 -36.17 6.87 -22.66
N ALA A 243 -36.09 6.02 -23.68
CA ALA A 243 -36.81 6.23 -24.93
C ALA A 243 -38.32 6.22 -24.62
N PRO A 244 -39.12 7.14 -25.20
CA PRO A 244 -40.56 7.13 -24.99
C PRO A 244 -41.11 5.85 -25.61
N GLU A 245 -41.73 5.04 -24.76
CA GLU A 245 -42.56 3.90 -25.10
C GLU A 245 -43.65 4.39 -26.06
N THR A 246 -43.49 4.11 -27.35
CA THR A 246 -44.55 4.33 -28.32
C THR A 246 -45.62 3.28 -28.09
N ALA A 247 -46.55 3.61 -27.19
CA ALA A 247 -47.86 3.00 -27.17
C ALA A 247 -48.51 3.22 -28.54
N LYS A 248 -48.69 2.13 -29.31
CA LYS A 248 -49.79 2.06 -30.26
C LYS A 248 -50.68 0.88 -29.89
N SER A 249 -51.86 1.30 -29.49
CA SER A 249 -53.11 0.57 -29.29
C SER A 249 -53.61 -0.12 -30.56
N VAL A 250 -54.33 -1.23 -30.31
CA VAL A 250 -55.19 -2.05 -31.19
C VAL A 250 -54.47 -3.12 -32.00
#